data_AF-A0A8T4S9F0-F1
#
_entry.id   AF-A0A8T4S9F0-F1
#
_cell.length_a   1.000
_cell.length_b   1.000
_cell.length_c   1.000
_cell.angle_alpha   90.00
_cell.angle_beta   90.00
_cell.angle_gamma   90.00
#
_symmetry.space_group_name_H-M   'P 1'
#
loop_
_entity.id
_entity.type
_entity.pdbx_description
1 polymer ?
#
loop_
_entity_poly.entity_id
_entity_poly.type
_entity_poly.pdbx_seq_one_letter_code
_entity_poly.pdbx_strand_id
1 'polypeptide(L)'
;MKQSLTKRILEEFGERKHKGRLSVITNLNEGGIISPVPHDQEHIEFCTNLVGDVRKLAKVIPTHIGYKIINNDYYEINSVITGESGMEQGYGIRHSLDDIIMAHNKVLMYIYNGEIPRKISKIQIIEKYSS
;
A
#
# COMPACT_ATOMS: atom_id res chain seq x y z
N MET A 1 -11.21 -10.72 -12.51
CA MET A 1 -9.77 -11.09 -12.41
C MET A 1 -9.29 -10.79 -11.00
N LYS A 2 -8.47 -11.65 -10.39
CA LYS A 2 -7.85 -11.36 -9.08
C LYS A 2 -6.73 -10.33 -9.31
N GLN A 3 -6.66 -9.28 -8.48
CA GLN A 3 -5.57 -8.31 -8.53
C GLN A 3 -4.27 -8.99 -8.08
N SER A 4 -3.15 -8.69 -8.73
CA SER A 4 -1.85 -9.32 -8.48
C SER A 4 -0.68 -8.35 -8.69
N LEU A 5 0.35 -8.49 -7.86
CA LEU A 5 1.59 -7.73 -8.00
C LEU A 5 2.43 -8.28 -9.15
N THR A 6 2.74 -7.43 -10.12
CA THR A 6 3.53 -7.77 -11.31
C THR A 6 4.81 -6.95 -11.37
N LYS A 7 5.77 -7.39 -12.19
CA LYS A 7 7.03 -6.69 -12.47
C LYS A 7 6.75 -5.29 -13.02
N ARG A 8 5.81 -5.19 -13.96
CA ARG A 8 5.38 -3.91 -14.55
C ARG A 8 4.94 -2.91 -13.48
N ILE A 9 4.23 -3.35 -12.45
CA ILE A 9 3.79 -2.46 -11.36
C ILE A 9 4.99 -1.96 -10.53
N LEU A 10 6.00 -2.79 -10.30
CA LEU A 10 7.22 -2.36 -9.63
C LEU A 10 8.03 -1.39 -10.49
N GLU A 11 8.09 -1.60 -11.80
CA GLU A 11 8.79 -0.71 -12.74
C GLU A 11 8.08 0.64 -12.91
N GLU A 12 6.74 0.65 -12.94
CA GLU A 12 5.94 1.87 -13.15
C GLU A 12 5.70 2.69 -11.87
N PHE A 13 5.65 2.06 -10.70
CA PHE A 13 5.22 2.72 -9.44
C PHE A 13 6.19 2.51 -8.25
N GLY A 14 7.19 1.64 -8.39
CA GLY A 14 8.19 1.39 -7.37
C GLY A 14 9.20 2.53 -7.25
N GLU A 15 9.93 2.61 -6.15
CA GLU A 15 10.96 3.64 -5.90
C GLU A 15 10.50 5.10 -5.86
N ARG A 16 9.19 5.37 -5.77
CA ARG A 16 8.60 6.73 -5.73
C ARG A 16 9.25 7.72 -4.74
N LYS A 17 9.69 7.26 -3.58
CA LYS A 17 10.29 8.11 -2.52
C LYS A 17 11.51 7.48 -1.86
N HIS A 18 11.54 6.15 -1.81
CA HIS A 18 12.63 5.38 -1.24
C HIS A 18 12.90 4.21 -2.18
N LYS A 19 14.17 3.94 -2.45
CA LYS A 19 14.59 2.78 -3.25
C LYS A 19 14.05 1.49 -2.63
N GLY A 20 13.64 0.55 -3.48
CA GLY A 20 13.07 -0.72 -3.03
C GLY A 20 11.74 -0.61 -2.29
N ARG A 21 10.94 0.44 -2.52
CA ARG A 21 9.61 0.61 -1.91
C ARG A 21 8.54 0.87 -2.97
N LEU A 22 7.50 0.06 -2.96
CA LEU A 22 6.22 0.35 -3.62
C LEU A 22 5.24 0.84 -2.56
N SER A 23 4.50 1.90 -2.86
CA SER A 23 3.41 2.37 -2.00
C SER A 23 2.09 2.09 -2.69
N VAL A 24 1.15 1.50 -1.96
CA VAL A 24 -0.18 1.16 -2.46
C VAL A 24 -1.25 1.66 -1.50
N ILE A 25 -2.42 1.91 -2.05
CA ILE A 25 -3.61 2.26 -1.30
C ILE A 25 -4.63 1.14 -1.44
N THR A 26 -5.18 0.68 -0.31
CA THR A 26 -6.34 -0.21 -0.31
C THR A 26 -7.62 0.59 -0.08
N ASN A 27 -8.51 0.63 -1.07
CA ASN A 27 -9.81 1.28 -0.97
C ASN A 27 -10.89 0.29 -0.52
N LEU A 28 -11.17 0.25 0.78
CA LEU A 28 -12.18 -0.65 1.36
C LEU A 28 -13.62 -0.22 1.06
N ASN A 29 -13.86 1.03 0.63
CA ASN A 29 -15.18 1.47 0.17
C ASN A 29 -15.63 0.69 -1.09
N GLU A 30 -14.68 0.19 -1.87
CA GLU A 30 -14.91 -0.47 -3.15
C GLU A 30 -14.50 -1.94 -3.11
N GLY A 31 -14.73 -2.61 -1.99
CA GLY A 31 -14.39 -4.02 -1.83
C GLY A 31 -12.88 -4.28 -1.69
N GLY A 32 -12.08 -3.24 -1.44
CA GLY A 32 -10.65 -3.34 -1.17
C GLY A 32 -9.80 -3.42 -2.43
N ILE A 33 -10.06 -2.54 -3.39
CA ILE A 33 -9.21 -2.36 -4.58
C ILE A 33 -7.84 -1.84 -4.15
N ILE A 34 -6.77 -2.39 -4.72
CA ILE A 34 -5.39 -2.00 -4.43
C ILE A 34 -4.88 -1.15 -5.60
N SER A 35 -4.53 0.09 -5.29
CA SER A 35 -4.05 1.05 -6.28
C SER A 35 -2.60 1.44 -5.96
N PRO A 36 -1.63 1.14 -6.84
CA PRO A 36 -0.29 1.70 -6.76
C PRO A 36 -0.32 3.23 -6.82
N VAL A 37 0.54 3.87 -6.04
CA VAL A 37 0.58 5.35 -5.96
C VAL A 37 1.57 5.89 -6.99
N PRO A 38 1.13 6.73 -7.95
CA PRO A 38 1.99 7.31 -8.99
C PRO A 38 3.13 8.17 -8.42
N HIS A 39 4.27 8.18 -9.11
CA HIS A 39 5.48 8.90 -8.67
C HIS A 39 5.25 10.38 -8.35
N ASP A 40 4.44 11.03 -9.18
CA ASP A 40 4.15 12.45 -9.19
C ASP A 40 3.05 12.88 -8.19
N GLN A 41 2.38 11.95 -7.50
CA GLN A 41 1.25 12.28 -6.61
C GLN A 41 1.50 11.95 -5.15
N GLU A 42 1.27 12.92 -4.26
CA GLU A 42 1.28 12.65 -2.82
C GLU A 42 0.15 11.70 -2.40
N HIS A 43 0.37 10.88 -1.36
CA HIS A 43 -0.63 9.91 -0.90
C HIS A 43 -1.97 10.56 -0.58
N ILE A 44 -1.90 11.73 0.06
CA ILE A 44 -3.05 12.56 0.46
C ILE A 44 -3.88 12.99 -0.76
N GLU A 45 -3.22 13.53 -1.78
CA GLU A 45 -3.88 13.99 -3.01
C GLU A 45 -4.46 12.81 -3.80
N PHE A 46 -3.67 11.75 -3.96
CA PHE A 46 -4.10 10.53 -4.64
C PHE A 46 -5.33 9.92 -3.98
N CYS A 47 -5.34 9.77 -2.65
CA CYS A 47 -6.48 9.24 -1.93
C CYS A 47 -7.72 10.13 -2.06
N THR A 48 -7.55 11.46 -2.03
CA THR A 48 -8.66 12.40 -2.20
C THR A 48 -9.27 12.31 -3.59
N ASN A 49 -8.43 12.22 -4.63
CA ASN A 49 -8.88 12.01 -6.02
C ASN A 49 -9.56 10.66 -6.22
N LEU A 50 -9.11 9.62 -5.49
CA LEU A 50 -9.65 8.27 -5.60
C LEU A 50 -11.09 8.18 -5.10
N VAL A 51 -11.43 8.84 -3.98
CA VAL A 51 -12.76 8.71 -3.37
C VAL A 51 -13.66 9.93 -3.53
N GLY A 52 -13.11 11.11 -3.84
CA GLY A 52 -13.84 12.36 -4.03
C GLY A 52 -14.55 12.91 -2.79
N ASP A 53 -14.46 12.24 -1.63
CA ASP A 53 -15.12 12.59 -0.37
C ASP A 53 -14.20 12.26 0.82
N VAL A 54 -13.82 13.30 1.57
CA VAL A 54 -12.94 13.20 2.75
C VAL A 54 -13.46 12.18 3.77
N ARG A 55 -14.78 12.04 3.92
CA ARG A 55 -15.40 11.10 4.88
C ARG A 55 -15.09 9.64 4.53
N LYS A 56 -14.83 9.35 3.25
CA LYS A 56 -14.49 8.01 2.78
C LYS A 56 -13.01 7.66 2.95
N LEU A 57 -12.15 8.64 3.24
CA LEU A 57 -10.71 8.42 3.42
C LEU A 57 -10.39 7.53 4.63
N ALA A 58 -11.29 7.46 5.62
CA ALA A 58 -11.17 6.54 6.76
C ALA A 58 -11.18 5.05 6.35
N LYS A 59 -11.62 4.74 5.12
CA LYS A 59 -11.62 3.39 4.53
C LYS A 59 -10.55 3.22 3.44
N VAL A 60 -9.64 4.19 3.33
CA VAL A 60 -8.56 4.23 2.34
C VAL A 60 -7.24 4.08 3.08
N ILE A 61 -6.67 2.87 3.06
CA ILE A 61 -5.57 2.48 3.94
C ILE A 61 -4.26 2.38 3.16
N PRO A 62 -3.22 3.15 3.51
CA PRO A 62 -1.92 3.04 2.87
C PRO A 62 -1.13 1.82 3.37
N THR A 63 -0.40 1.21 2.43
CA THR A 63 0.54 0.12 2.68
C THR A 63 1.83 0.35 1.90
N HIS A 64 2.96 0.09 2.55
CA HIS A 64 4.26 0.01 1.93
C HIS A 64 4.68 -1.44 1.73
N ILE A 65 5.08 -1.76 0.51
CA ILE A 65 5.61 -3.05 0.10
C ILE A 65 7.09 -2.83 -0.20
N GLY A 66 7.96 -3.40 0.63
CA GLY A 66 9.40 -3.34 0.42
C GLY A 66 9.88 -4.51 -0.43
N TYR A 67 10.83 -4.23 -1.32
CA TYR A 67 11.43 -5.19 -2.22
C TYR A 67 12.92 -4.93 -2.41
N LYS A 68 13.66 -5.97 -2.80
CA LYS A 68 15.06 -5.89 -3.24
C LYS A 68 15.13 -6.09 -4.74
N ILE A 69 16.09 -5.41 -5.35
CA ILE A 69 16.55 -5.69 -6.71
C ILE A 69 17.78 -6.59 -6.55
N ILE A 70 17.67 -7.86 -6.93
CA ILE A 70 18.76 -8.85 -6.80
C ILE A 70 19.73 -8.74 -7.99
N ASN A 71 19.18 -8.55 -9.18
CA ASN A 71 19.88 -8.16 -10.40
C ASN A 71 18.90 -7.38 -11.29
N ASN A 72 19.36 -6.81 -12.42
CA ASN A 72 18.63 -5.80 -13.21
C ASN A 72 17.14 -6.10 -13.52
N ASP A 73 16.69 -7.36 -13.44
CA ASP A 73 15.31 -7.76 -13.71
C ASP A 73 14.65 -8.62 -12.62
N TYR A 74 15.35 -8.91 -11.53
CA TYR A 74 14.85 -9.82 -10.49
C TYR A 74 14.53 -9.07 -9.21
N TYR A 75 13.25 -9.10 -8.85
CA TYR A 75 12.73 -8.50 -7.64
C TYR A 75 12.42 -9.57 -6.59
N GLU A 76 12.60 -9.24 -5.32
CA GLU A 76 12.17 -10.07 -4.19
C GLU A 76 11.41 -9.21 -3.17
N ILE A 77 10.16 -9.56 -2.87
CA ILE A 77 9.38 -8.90 -1.82
C ILE A 77 9.91 -9.34 -0.46
N ASN A 78 10.28 -8.36 0.37
CA ASN A 78 10.91 -8.58 1.68
C ASN A 78 10.11 -8.01 2.86
N SER A 79 9.17 -7.09 2.62
CA SER A 79 8.42 -6.48 3.70
C SER A 79 7.05 -5.95 3.27
N VAL A 80 6.11 -5.95 4.22
CA VAL A 80 4.77 -5.36 4.09
C VAL A 80 4.45 -4.62 5.37
N ILE A 81 4.17 -3.33 5.26
CA ILE A 81 3.89 -2.43 6.39
C ILE A 81 2.59 -1.67 6.09
N THR A 82 1.54 -1.91 6.86
CA THR A 82 0.21 -1.26 6.66
C THR A 82 -0.12 -0.31 7.79
N GLY A 83 -0.82 0.79 7.49
CA GLY A 83 -1.27 1.76 8.49
C GLY A 83 -0.29 2.92 8.72
N GLU A 84 0.82 2.98 7.97
CA GLU A 84 1.71 4.14 8.01
C GLU A 84 1.08 5.31 7.25
N SER A 85 0.38 6.21 7.96
CA SER A 85 -0.40 7.27 7.32
C SER A 85 -0.14 8.66 7.90
N GLY A 86 0.35 9.59 7.08
CA GLY A 86 0.27 11.02 7.36
C GLY A 86 -1.13 11.61 7.14
N MET A 87 -2.06 10.82 6.57
CA MET A 87 -3.42 11.29 6.26
C MET A 87 -4.25 11.52 7.52
N GLU A 88 -4.02 10.75 8.59
CA GLU A 88 -4.76 10.92 9.85
C GLU A 88 -4.55 12.32 10.43
N GLN A 89 -3.29 12.79 10.43
CA GLN A 89 -2.95 14.15 10.84
C GLN A 89 -3.41 15.19 9.81
N GLY A 90 -3.23 14.91 8.52
CA GLY A 90 -3.54 15.87 7.44
C GLY A 90 -5.03 16.17 7.24
N TYR A 91 -5.91 15.20 7.50
CA TYR A 91 -7.36 15.33 7.26
C TYR A 91 -8.24 15.06 8.48
N GLY A 92 -7.65 14.83 9.66
CA GLY A 92 -8.40 14.53 10.88
C GLY A 92 -9.23 13.23 10.78
N ILE A 93 -8.77 12.27 9.97
CA ILE A 93 -9.40 10.96 9.84
C ILE A 93 -8.74 9.97 10.79
N ARG A 94 -9.44 8.88 11.09
CA ARG A 94 -8.88 7.77 11.87
C ARG A 94 -9.23 6.45 11.21
N HIS A 95 -8.23 5.63 10.97
CA HIS A 95 -8.39 4.27 10.48
C HIS A 95 -8.74 3.34 11.64
N SER A 96 -9.74 2.48 11.46
CA SER A 96 -10.01 1.45 12.47
C SER A 96 -9.01 0.31 12.35
N LEU A 97 -8.72 -0.37 13.47
CA LEU A 97 -7.82 -1.52 13.45
C LEU A 97 -8.32 -2.62 12.50
N ASP A 98 -9.63 -2.87 12.49
CA ASP A 98 -10.24 -3.86 11.59
C ASP A 98 -10.01 -3.50 10.12
N ASP A 99 -10.13 -2.22 9.75
CA ASP A 99 -9.84 -1.76 8.39
C ASP A 99 -8.36 -1.94 8.03
N ILE A 100 -7.45 -1.64 8.96
CA ILE A 100 -6.01 -1.82 8.77
C ILE A 100 -5.68 -3.30 8.56
N ILE A 101 -6.26 -4.20 9.35
CA ILE A 101 -6.10 -5.66 9.23
C ILE A 101 -6.67 -6.14 7.88
N MET A 102 -7.88 -5.69 7.50
CA MET A 102 -8.50 -6.05 6.23
C MET A 102 -7.64 -5.61 5.04
N ALA A 103 -7.13 -4.38 5.07
CA ALA A 103 -6.24 -3.88 4.03
C ALA A 103 -4.93 -4.67 3.96
N HIS A 104 -4.33 -4.96 5.12
CA HIS A 104 -3.11 -5.76 5.22
C HIS A 104 -3.27 -7.15 4.58
N ASN A 105 -4.36 -7.85 4.91
CA ASN A 105 -4.67 -9.16 4.34
C ASN A 105 -4.89 -9.10 2.82
N LYS A 106 -5.57 -8.07 2.33
CA LYS A 106 -5.74 -7.87 0.88
C LYS A 106 -4.43 -7.62 0.16
N VAL A 107 -3.53 -6.83 0.74
CA VAL A 107 -2.19 -6.60 0.17
C VAL A 107 -1.36 -7.87 0.17
N LEU A 108 -1.42 -8.67 1.23
CA LEU A 108 -0.78 -9.99 1.23
C LEU A 108 -1.33 -10.86 0.10
N MET A 109 -2.64 -10.95 -0.07
CA MET A 109 -3.24 -11.71 -1.18
C MET A 109 -2.79 -11.19 -2.55
N TYR A 110 -2.74 -9.87 -2.73
CA TYR A 110 -2.24 -9.23 -3.95
C TYR A 110 -0.79 -9.60 -4.25
N ILE A 111 0.06 -9.65 -3.22
CA ILE A 111 1.43 -10.12 -3.32
C ILE A 111 1.47 -11.61 -3.64
N TYR A 112 0.71 -12.46 -2.94
CA TYR A 112 0.68 -13.92 -3.12
C TYR A 112 0.12 -14.37 -4.48
N ASN A 113 -0.83 -13.63 -5.04
CA ASN A 113 -1.35 -13.84 -6.39
C ASN A 113 -0.40 -13.32 -7.48
N GLY A 114 0.62 -12.55 -7.10
CA GLY A 114 1.63 -11.98 -7.98
C GLY A 114 2.71 -12.96 -8.42
N GLU A 115 3.49 -12.51 -9.41
CA GLU A 115 4.60 -13.26 -9.99
C GLU A 115 5.94 -13.02 -9.27
N ILE A 116 6.02 -11.98 -8.44
CA ILE A 116 7.27 -11.59 -7.79
C ILE A 116 7.59 -12.58 -6.65
N PRO A 117 8.80 -13.16 -6.64
CA PRO A 117 9.31 -13.98 -5.55
C PRO A 117 9.22 -13.28 -4.18
N ARG A 118 9.01 -14.07 -3.13
CA ARG A 118 8.64 -13.59 -1.80
C ARG A 118 9.56 -14.22 -0.76
N LYS A 119 10.36 -13.41 -0.07
CA LYS A 119 11.14 -13.79 1.12
C LYS A 119 10.91 -12.77 2.22
N ILE A 120 9.67 -12.71 2.68
CA ILE A 120 9.19 -11.65 3.56
C ILE A 120 9.79 -11.86 4.95
N SER A 121 10.70 -10.97 5.35
CA SER A 121 11.31 -10.98 6.69
C SER A 121 10.58 -10.04 7.65
N LYS A 122 9.67 -9.19 7.15
CA LYS A 122 8.95 -8.22 7.98
C LYS A 122 7.50 -8.06 7.52
N ILE A 123 6.57 -8.46 8.37
CA ILE A 123 5.12 -8.25 8.20
C ILE A 123 4.68 -7.41 9.40
N GLN A 124 4.23 -6.19 9.15
CA GLN A 124 3.91 -5.25 10.21
C GLN A 124 2.60 -4.52 9.94
N ILE A 125 1.80 -4.38 11.00
CA ILE A 125 0.73 -3.40 11.10
C ILE A 125 1.23 -2.29 12.01
N ILE A 126 1.14 -1.04 11.57
CA ILE A 126 1.45 0.13 12.38
C ILE A 126 0.15 0.63 12.98
N GLU A 127 -0.02 0.36 14.26
CA GLU A 127 -0.98 1.07 15.10
C GLU A 127 -0.29 2.35 15.57
N LYS A 128 -0.36 3.42 14.78
CA LYS A 128 0.04 4.74 15.29
C LYS A 128 -1.05 5.23 16.24
N TYR A 129 -0.95 4.84 17.50
CA TYR A 129 -1.41 5.70 18.58
C TYR A 129 -0.38 6.82 18.70
N SER A 130 -0.75 8.04 18.34
CA SER A 130 0.00 9.24 18.73
C SER A 130 -0.93 10.06 19.62
N SER A 131 -0.73 9.85 20.92
CA SER A 131 -1.03 10.73 22.08
C SER A 131 -2.39 11.40 22.13
#